data_AF-D8TPQ3-F1
#
_entry.id   AF-D8TPQ3-F1
#
_cell.length_a   1.000
_cell.length_b   1.000
_cell.length_c   1.000
_cell.angle_alpha   90.00
_cell.angle_beta   90.00
_cell.angle_gamma   90.00
#
_symmetry.space_group_name_H-M   'P 1'
#
loop_
_entity.id
_entity.type
_entity.pdbx_description
1 polymer ?
#
loop_
_entity_poly.entity_id
_entity_poly.type
_entity_poly.pdbx_seq_one_letter_code
_entity_poly.pdbx_strand_id
1 'polypeptide(L)'
;MTRPLSQMFPPMRLLTVSVFLCIIQSSAIPPAEAIGLGQELGDNSGSSEFVLSDGGTARRQLHQTTCNKNLGYKVYPDMDHVGDTITTSNRPATQCTNDANCVAYNSNGQLKRAWSPMTKSTGTCLYIKEAFAPTACASYEGYTASADVDVRGNNISNLALGKAATRCLADPKCKGFNSAGWLKSALAPLVQSRGICFYTKIDESSPPPPSLSPPPPKSPPPPPPPSPPPPAPPPPRSSPSPRPSPSPSPSPSPSSVISTAGCPDAAAVLAQHNAYRANHSSPAMVWDETLAKQAQVWAQGLTSPTCRLEHATSGGQFGENLYLTFGSLKCNDAVKTWYGEIRSYKFTDNPWTDNQANFGNIGHFTQVVWKSSTTLGCGAATDAGGSCAVVVCRYKPAGNVAANSFFKANVLPRI
;
A
#
# COMPACT_ATOMS: atom_id res chain seq x y z
N MET A 1 37.78 52.89 34.93
CA MET A 1 38.58 53.39 33.80
C MET A 1 39.66 52.37 33.50
N THR A 2 39.87 52.15 32.21
CA THR A 2 40.72 51.16 31.54
C THR A 2 42.19 51.23 31.95
N ARG A 3 42.88 50.07 31.99
CA ARG A 3 44.21 49.89 31.37
C ARG A 3 44.67 48.41 31.31
N PRO A 4 45.46 48.01 30.28
CA PRO A 4 45.76 46.61 29.94
C PRO A 4 47.27 46.24 29.95
N LEU A 5 47.55 45.02 29.46
CA LEU A 5 48.80 44.40 28.95
C LEU A 5 49.67 43.50 29.86
N SER A 6 49.48 42.19 29.66
CA SER A 6 50.42 41.14 29.23
C SER A 6 51.88 41.08 29.73
N GLN A 7 52.24 40.00 30.45
CA GLN A 7 52.96 38.79 29.98
C GLN A 7 53.69 38.05 31.12
N MET A 8 53.55 36.71 31.23
CA MET A 8 54.64 35.71 31.35
C MET A 8 54.11 34.27 31.63
N PHE A 9 54.69 33.28 30.94
CA PHE A 9 54.51 31.80 30.97
C PHE A 9 55.17 31.12 32.21
N PRO A 10 55.01 29.80 32.56
CA PRO A 10 55.14 28.55 31.71
C PRO A 10 54.28 27.31 32.18
N PRO A 11 54.61 26.01 31.89
CA PRO A 11 54.63 25.27 30.61
C PRO A 11 53.75 23.98 30.55
N MET A 12 53.71 23.39 29.33
CA MET A 12 53.24 22.07 28.82
C MET A 12 53.09 20.86 29.76
N ARG A 13 52.05 20.03 29.52
CA ARG A 13 52.12 18.55 29.49
C ARG A 13 51.19 17.92 28.44
N LEU A 14 51.79 17.02 27.66
CA LEU A 14 51.24 16.08 26.69
C LEU A 14 51.04 14.72 27.40
N LEU A 15 50.02 13.92 27.07
CA LEU A 15 50.07 12.45 27.25
C LEU A 15 49.02 11.72 26.41
N THR A 16 49.46 10.56 25.95
CA THR A 16 49.07 9.77 24.78
C THR A 16 48.17 8.57 25.11
N VAL A 17 47.58 8.03 24.04
CA VAL A 17 46.73 6.84 23.90
C VAL A 17 47.41 5.55 24.42
N SER A 18 46.61 4.62 24.96
CA SER A 18 46.96 3.18 25.02
C SER A 18 45.73 2.31 24.77
N VAL A 19 45.89 1.40 23.81
CA VAL A 19 44.98 0.34 23.36
C VAL A 19 45.30 -0.93 24.14
N PHE A 20 44.30 -1.70 24.59
CA PHE A 20 44.49 -3.13 24.85
C PHE A 20 43.25 -3.96 24.47
N LEU A 21 43.55 -5.02 23.72
CA LEU A 21 42.73 -6.09 23.18
C LEU A 21 43.04 -7.36 24.00
N CYS A 22 42.05 -8.20 24.35
CA CYS A 22 42.24 -9.64 24.65
C CYS A 22 40.87 -10.32 24.78
N ILE A 23 40.43 -11.15 23.82
CA ILE A 23 40.68 -12.59 23.58
C ILE A 23 39.74 -13.52 24.38
N ILE A 24 38.99 -14.29 23.58
CA ILE A 24 38.10 -15.41 23.88
C ILE A 24 38.91 -16.61 24.39
N GLN A 25 38.40 -17.35 25.38
CA GLN A 25 38.75 -18.76 25.54
C GLN A 25 37.55 -19.61 25.92
N SER A 26 37.43 -20.72 25.17
CA SER A 26 36.40 -21.75 25.21
C SER A 26 36.82 -22.87 26.18
N SER A 27 35.86 -23.55 26.80
CA SER A 27 36.04 -24.90 27.36
C SER A 27 34.70 -25.64 27.39
N ALA A 28 34.71 -26.84 26.81
CA ALA A 28 33.57 -27.73 26.55
C ALA A 28 33.36 -28.78 27.65
N ILE A 29 32.44 -29.74 27.39
CA ILE A 29 32.27 -31.14 27.91
C ILE A 29 30.88 -31.37 28.58
N PRO A 30 30.12 -32.50 28.40
CA PRO A 30 29.71 -33.29 27.22
C PRO A 30 28.19 -33.74 27.34
N PRO A 31 27.65 -34.72 26.56
CA PRO A 31 26.19 -34.88 26.35
C PRO A 31 25.51 -36.16 26.91
N ALA A 32 24.16 -36.08 26.89
CA ALA A 32 23.13 -37.13 26.71
C ALA A 32 22.78 -38.11 27.84
N GLU A 33 21.47 -38.16 28.18
CA GLU A 33 20.69 -39.40 28.33
C GLU A 33 19.18 -39.11 28.26
N ALA A 34 18.41 -40.03 27.69
CA ALA A 34 16.98 -39.92 27.41
C ALA A 34 16.21 -41.06 28.10
N ILE A 35 15.22 -40.74 28.93
CA ILE A 35 14.11 -41.61 29.41
C ILE A 35 13.00 -40.63 29.83
N GLY A 36 11.81 -40.56 29.23
CA GLY A 36 10.68 -41.50 29.32
C GLY A 36 9.46 -40.78 29.93
N LEU A 37 8.36 -40.72 29.16
CA LEU A 37 6.92 -40.61 29.53
C LEU A 37 6.49 -39.82 30.79
N GLY A 38 5.62 -38.81 30.60
CA GLY A 38 4.81 -38.24 31.68
C GLY A 38 3.97 -37.04 31.26
N GLN A 39 2.66 -37.20 31.36
CA GLN A 39 1.62 -36.20 31.09
C GLN A 39 1.50 -35.20 32.27
N GLU A 40 0.94 -34.03 31.96
CA GLU A 40 0.20 -33.11 32.85
C GLU A 40 0.91 -32.03 33.73
N LEU A 41 0.39 -30.80 33.52
CA LEU A 41 0.14 -29.69 34.46
C LEU A 41 1.34 -28.93 35.06
N GLY A 42 1.35 -27.60 34.85
CA GLY A 42 2.11 -26.68 35.68
C GLY A 42 2.44 -25.34 35.03
N ASP A 43 1.91 -24.27 35.62
CA ASP A 43 2.25 -22.86 35.42
C ASP A 43 3.74 -22.56 35.19
N ASN A 44 4.02 -21.54 34.38
CA ASN A 44 5.16 -20.68 34.71
C ASN A 44 4.93 -19.22 34.27
N SER A 45 4.50 -18.42 35.23
CA SER A 45 4.62 -16.97 35.27
C SER A 45 6.09 -16.57 35.31
N GLY A 46 6.64 -16.10 34.18
CA GLY A 46 7.97 -15.52 34.08
C GLY A 46 7.92 -14.01 33.91
N SER A 47 7.77 -13.27 35.01
CA SER A 47 8.01 -11.82 35.05
C SER A 47 9.51 -11.56 35.00
N SER A 48 9.99 -10.82 34.00
CA SER A 48 11.30 -10.18 34.05
C SER A 48 11.10 -8.71 34.48
N GLU A 49 11.35 -8.43 35.75
CA GLU A 49 11.46 -7.05 36.26
C GLU A 49 12.77 -6.42 35.76
N PHE A 50 12.65 -5.25 35.12
CA PHE A 50 13.74 -4.28 35.02
C PHE A 50 13.30 -3.06 35.81
N VAL A 51 13.89 -2.86 36.99
CA VAL A 51 13.72 -1.63 37.77
C VAL A 51 14.61 -0.57 37.16
N LEU A 52 14.00 0.48 36.59
CA LEU A 52 14.66 1.76 36.37
C LEU A 52 13.98 2.81 37.26
N SER A 53 14.81 3.43 38.08
CA SER A 53 14.49 4.55 38.95
C SER A 53 14.08 5.78 38.12
N ASP A 54 13.04 6.45 38.61
CA ASP A 54 12.59 7.81 38.27
C ASP A 54 12.01 8.12 36.88
N GLY A 55 10.71 8.46 36.90
CA GLY A 55 10.24 9.67 36.23
C GLY A 55 9.47 9.52 34.91
N GLY A 56 8.23 9.00 34.97
CA GLY A 56 7.10 9.42 34.12
C GLY A 56 7.21 9.28 32.59
N THR A 57 6.60 8.24 32.03
CA THR A 57 6.21 8.21 30.61
C THR A 57 4.78 7.67 30.47
N ALA A 58 3.89 8.48 29.90
CA ALA A 58 2.58 8.02 29.45
C ALA A 58 2.77 7.00 28.30
N ARG A 59 2.69 5.71 28.62
CA ARG A 59 2.58 4.66 27.61
C ARG A 59 1.21 4.77 26.95
N ARG A 60 1.19 5.17 25.68
CA ARG A 60 0.07 4.88 24.78
C ARG A 60 0.07 3.37 24.57
N GLN A 61 -0.72 2.65 25.36
CA GLN A 61 -0.83 1.19 25.28
C GLN A 61 -1.56 0.86 23.97
N LEU A 62 -0.82 0.46 22.94
CA LEU A 62 -1.37 -0.23 21.78
C LEU A 62 -2.03 -1.51 22.31
N HIS A 63 -3.37 -1.57 22.28
CA HIS A 63 -4.09 -2.83 22.48
C HIS A 63 -3.79 -3.73 21.28
N GLN A 64 -2.69 -4.46 21.35
CA GLN A 64 -2.38 -5.50 20.38
C GLN A 64 -3.13 -6.75 20.83
N THR A 65 -4.31 -6.99 20.28
CA THR A 65 -5.10 -8.18 20.56
C THR A 65 -4.33 -9.40 20.06
N THR A 66 -3.72 -10.15 20.97
CA THR A 66 -2.98 -11.37 20.63
C THR A 66 -4.00 -12.49 20.38
N CYS A 67 -4.36 -12.71 19.13
CA CYS A 67 -5.26 -13.80 18.74
C CYS A 67 -4.46 -15.09 18.54
N ASN A 68 -4.74 -16.11 19.35
CA ASN A 68 -4.10 -17.42 19.22
C ASN A 68 -4.49 -18.08 17.89
N LYS A 69 -3.54 -18.74 17.22
CA LYS A 69 -3.86 -19.54 16.02
C LYS A 69 -4.73 -20.74 16.41
N ASN A 70 -5.72 -21.08 15.60
CA ASN A 70 -6.49 -22.31 15.76
C ASN A 70 -6.51 -23.10 14.44
N LEU A 71 -6.24 -24.40 14.52
CA LEU A 71 -6.15 -25.28 13.36
C LEU A 71 -7.52 -25.44 12.70
N GLY A 72 -7.59 -25.31 11.37
CA GLY A 72 -8.85 -25.33 10.62
C GLY A 72 -9.63 -24.02 10.64
N TYR A 73 -9.06 -22.95 11.21
CA TYR A 73 -9.67 -21.62 11.26
C TYR A 73 -8.69 -20.51 10.84
N LYS A 74 -9.17 -19.59 10.00
CA LYS A 74 -8.50 -18.33 9.69
C LYS A 74 -8.89 -17.27 10.71
N VAL A 75 -7.89 -16.57 11.25
CA VAL A 75 -8.05 -15.63 12.38
C VAL A 75 -8.03 -14.19 11.90
N TYR A 76 -8.97 -13.39 12.40
CA TYR A 76 -9.11 -11.97 12.11
C TYR A 76 -9.13 -11.16 13.42
N PRO A 77 -8.02 -10.50 13.78
CA PRO A 77 -7.94 -9.65 14.96
C PRO A 77 -8.79 -8.38 14.81
N ASP A 78 -9.32 -7.91 15.94
CA ASP A 78 -10.17 -6.73 16.09
C ASP A 78 -11.43 -6.74 15.21
N MET A 79 -11.98 -7.92 14.97
CA MET A 79 -13.11 -8.16 14.09
C MET A 79 -14.14 -9.07 14.77
N ASP A 80 -15.40 -8.89 14.39
CA ASP A 80 -16.52 -9.75 14.74
C ASP A 80 -17.58 -9.75 13.63
N HIS A 81 -18.63 -10.56 13.76
CA HIS A 81 -19.86 -10.44 12.96
C HIS A 81 -21.07 -10.27 13.89
N VAL A 82 -21.65 -9.07 13.98
CA VAL A 82 -22.73 -8.74 14.93
C VAL A 82 -24.10 -9.22 14.42
N GLY A 83 -24.92 -9.75 15.34
CA GLY A 83 -26.36 -10.00 15.11
C GLY A 83 -26.75 -11.41 14.66
N ASP A 84 -25.82 -12.36 14.73
CA ASP A 84 -25.95 -13.66 14.05
C ASP A 84 -25.75 -14.88 14.96
N THR A 85 -25.39 -14.65 16.23
CA THR A 85 -25.02 -15.69 17.20
C THR A 85 -25.98 -16.88 17.20
N ILE A 86 -25.45 -18.08 16.95
CA ILE A 86 -26.16 -19.35 17.12
C ILE A 86 -26.35 -19.62 18.60
N THR A 87 -25.22 -19.66 19.31
CA THR A 87 -25.13 -19.96 20.73
C THR A 87 -23.79 -19.49 21.27
N THR A 88 -23.61 -19.55 22.58
CA THR A 88 -22.35 -19.28 23.26
C THR A 88 -21.77 -20.59 23.80
N SER A 89 -20.45 -20.71 23.77
CA SER A 89 -19.75 -21.92 24.19
C SER A 89 -18.43 -21.55 24.87
N ASN A 90 -18.08 -22.31 25.91
CA ASN A 90 -16.75 -22.29 26.52
C ASN A 90 -15.71 -23.11 25.73
N ARG A 91 -16.15 -23.85 24.70
CA ARG A 91 -15.30 -24.58 23.74
C ARG A 91 -15.73 -24.26 22.30
N PRO A 92 -15.67 -22.98 21.90
CA PRO A 92 -16.32 -22.51 20.68
C PRO A 92 -15.74 -23.12 19.40
N ALA A 93 -14.44 -23.44 19.40
CA ALA A 93 -13.80 -24.10 18.27
C ALA A 93 -14.32 -25.51 18.01
N THR A 94 -14.31 -26.37 19.04
CA THR A 94 -14.78 -27.75 18.94
C THR A 94 -16.26 -27.79 18.57
N GLN A 95 -17.07 -26.95 19.23
CA GLN A 95 -18.50 -26.91 18.98
C GLN A 95 -18.81 -26.36 17.59
N CYS A 96 -18.11 -25.31 17.15
CA CYS A 96 -18.29 -24.80 15.80
C CYS A 96 -17.86 -25.83 14.76
N THR A 97 -16.78 -26.56 14.97
CA THR A 97 -16.28 -27.61 14.05
C THR A 97 -17.35 -28.66 13.79
N ASN A 98 -18.03 -29.11 14.84
CA ASN A 98 -19.04 -30.18 14.78
C ASN A 98 -20.44 -29.68 14.40
N ASP A 99 -20.67 -28.36 14.38
CA ASP A 99 -21.93 -27.76 13.95
C ASP A 99 -21.86 -27.37 12.47
N ALA A 100 -22.69 -28.01 11.66
CA ALA A 100 -22.81 -27.75 10.23
C ALA A 100 -23.33 -26.33 9.93
N ASN A 101 -24.09 -25.73 10.86
CA ASN A 101 -24.62 -24.37 10.71
C ASN A 101 -23.63 -23.30 11.21
N CYS A 102 -22.55 -23.70 11.90
CA CYS A 102 -21.54 -22.78 12.38
C CYS A 102 -20.47 -22.55 11.31
N VAL A 103 -20.25 -21.30 10.92
CA VAL A 103 -19.24 -20.91 9.94
C VAL A 103 -18.05 -20.19 10.57
N ALA A 104 -18.27 -19.57 11.72
CA ALA A 104 -17.24 -18.86 12.49
C ALA A 104 -17.58 -18.83 13.98
N TYR A 105 -16.61 -18.43 14.81
CA TYR A 105 -16.86 -18.07 16.19
C TYR A 105 -15.94 -16.91 16.60
N ASN A 106 -16.27 -16.17 17.65
CA ASN A 106 -15.39 -15.12 18.16
C ASN A 106 -14.71 -15.50 19.50
N SER A 107 -13.72 -14.71 19.92
CA SER A 107 -12.98 -14.92 21.17
C SER A 107 -13.84 -14.84 22.43
N ASN A 108 -15.07 -14.32 22.33
CA ASN A 108 -16.04 -14.29 23.42
C ASN A 108 -16.92 -15.55 23.47
N GLY A 109 -16.62 -16.56 22.65
CA GLY A 109 -17.30 -17.85 22.65
C GLY A 109 -18.59 -17.90 21.84
N GLN A 110 -18.91 -16.84 21.07
CA GLN A 110 -20.13 -16.80 20.26
C GLN A 110 -19.91 -17.55 18.93
N LEU A 111 -20.68 -18.60 18.70
CA LEU A 111 -20.76 -19.30 17.41
C LEU A 111 -21.64 -18.50 16.44
N LYS A 112 -21.28 -18.51 15.17
CA LYS A 112 -21.85 -17.61 14.15
C LYS A 112 -22.35 -18.40 12.93
N ARG A 113 -23.53 -18.07 12.39
CA ARG A 113 -24.09 -18.69 11.14
C ARG A 113 -23.52 -18.07 9.87
N ALA A 114 -23.02 -16.85 9.98
CA ALA A 114 -22.41 -16.05 8.96
C ALA A 114 -21.15 -15.42 9.55
N TRP A 115 -20.15 -15.21 8.72
CA TRP A 115 -18.93 -14.49 9.13
C TRP A 115 -18.82 -13.12 8.44
N SER A 116 -19.75 -12.83 7.53
CA SER A 116 -19.79 -11.63 6.70
C SER A 116 -21.18 -10.98 6.77
N PRO A 117 -21.27 -9.64 6.78
CA PRO A 117 -20.16 -8.68 6.81
C PRO A 117 -19.41 -8.68 8.15
N MET A 118 -18.08 -8.52 8.12
CA MET A 118 -17.31 -8.32 9.35
C MET A 118 -17.43 -6.88 9.85
N THR A 119 -17.68 -6.74 11.15
CA THR A 119 -17.73 -5.50 11.90
C THR A 119 -16.46 -5.34 12.72
N LYS A 120 -15.89 -4.13 12.77
CA LYS A 120 -14.73 -3.83 13.62
C LYS A 120 -15.14 -3.99 15.09
N SER A 121 -14.39 -4.80 15.83
CA SER A 121 -14.60 -5.07 17.26
C SER A 121 -13.25 -5.17 17.95
N THR A 122 -12.71 -4.03 18.37
CA THR A 122 -11.40 -3.93 19.03
C THR A 122 -11.33 -4.87 20.24
N GLY A 123 -10.27 -5.67 20.34
CA GLY A 123 -10.10 -6.66 21.41
C GLY A 123 -10.77 -8.00 21.16
N THR A 124 -11.50 -8.16 20.05
CA THR A 124 -12.16 -9.42 19.68
C THR A 124 -11.43 -10.09 18.52
N CYS A 125 -11.27 -11.42 18.58
CA CYS A 125 -10.75 -12.21 17.48
C CYS A 125 -11.89 -13.00 16.84
N LEU A 126 -12.08 -12.87 15.52
CA LEU A 126 -13.01 -13.70 14.76
C LEU A 126 -12.26 -14.86 14.10
N TYR A 127 -12.77 -16.07 14.29
CA TYR A 127 -12.21 -17.33 13.78
C TYR A 127 -13.18 -17.91 12.76
N ILE A 128 -12.81 -17.91 11.49
CA ILE A 128 -13.64 -18.41 10.39
C ILE A 128 -13.12 -19.77 9.95
N LYS A 129 -13.98 -20.80 9.84
CA LYS A 129 -13.53 -22.12 9.35
C LYS A 129 -12.85 -21.94 8.00
N GLU A 130 -11.70 -22.57 7.77
CA GLU A 130 -10.94 -22.39 6.53
C GLU A 130 -11.73 -22.73 5.26
N ALA A 131 -12.65 -23.71 5.34
CA ALA A 131 -13.56 -24.06 4.24
C ALA A 131 -14.54 -22.93 3.85
N PHE A 132 -14.83 -22.02 4.77
CA PHE A 132 -15.66 -20.82 4.54
C PHE A 132 -14.82 -19.55 4.48
N ALA A 133 -13.57 -19.60 4.93
CA ALA A 133 -12.63 -18.52 4.80
C ALA A 133 -12.33 -18.31 3.31
N PRO A 134 -12.35 -17.06 2.82
CA PRO A 134 -12.16 -16.77 1.41
C PRO A 134 -10.78 -17.30 0.98
N THR A 135 -10.79 -18.39 0.22
CA THR A 135 -9.61 -18.93 -0.47
C THR A 135 -9.80 -18.92 -2.00
N ALA A 136 -11.03 -18.83 -2.51
CA ALA A 136 -11.34 -18.39 -3.87
C ALA A 136 -12.79 -17.92 -3.97
N CYS A 137 -13.07 -16.92 -4.80
CA CYS A 137 -14.44 -16.49 -5.09
C CYS A 137 -15.14 -17.49 -6.02
N ALA A 138 -16.44 -17.72 -5.80
CA ALA A 138 -17.23 -18.56 -6.69
C ALA A 138 -17.22 -17.99 -8.13
N SER A 139 -17.18 -18.84 -9.15
CA SER A 139 -17.18 -18.36 -10.54
C SER A 139 -18.61 -18.20 -11.06
N TYR A 140 -18.87 -17.09 -11.74
CA TYR A 140 -20.12 -16.82 -12.45
C TYR A 140 -19.81 -16.51 -13.91
N GLU A 141 -20.54 -17.14 -14.82
CA GLU A 141 -20.40 -16.88 -16.26
C GLU A 141 -20.71 -15.41 -16.57
N GLY A 142 -19.85 -14.78 -17.38
CA GLY A 142 -19.93 -13.34 -17.68
C GLY A 142 -19.35 -12.42 -16.60
N TYR A 143 -18.66 -12.94 -15.58
CA TYR A 143 -18.03 -12.15 -14.51
C TYR A 143 -16.59 -12.55 -14.19
N THR A 144 -15.77 -11.58 -13.81
CA THR A 144 -14.49 -11.79 -13.12
C THR A 144 -14.64 -11.51 -11.63
N ALA A 145 -14.08 -12.36 -10.77
CA ALA A 145 -14.19 -12.23 -9.32
C ALA A 145 -12.91 -11.68 -8.68
N SER A 146 -13.05 -10.80 -7.69
CA SER A 146 -11.96 -10.27 -6.86
C SER A 146 -12.28 -10.53 -5.39
N ALA A 147 -11.37 -11.21 -4.69
CA ALA A 147 -11.53 -11.53 -3.28
C ALA A 147 -11.15 -10.37 -2.36
N ASP A 148 -11.72 -10.38 -1.16
CA ASP A 148 -11.44 -9.42 -0.08
C ASP A 148 -11.67 -7.95 -0.44
N VAL A 149 -12.54 -7.70 -1.43
CA VAL A 149 -12.85 -6.35 -1.92
C VAL A 149 -14.35 -6.18 -2.14
N ASP A 150 -14.82 -4.93 -2.04
CA ASP A 150 -16.19 -4.52 -2.38
C ASP A 150 -16.17 -3.10 -2.94
N VAL A 151 -17.23 -2.68 -3.62
CA VAL A 151 -17.47 -1.26 -3.92
C VAL A 151 -18.42 -0.70 -2.87
N ARG A 152 -17.97 0.20 -1.99
CA ARG A 152 -18.84 0.77 -0.94
C ARG A 152 -19.86 1.74 -1.58
N GLY A 153 -21.13 1.61 -1.23
CA GLY A 153 -22.21 2.40 -1.84
C GLY A 153 -22.54 1.95 -3.28
N ASN A 154 -23.13 2.85 -4.09
CA ASN A 154 -23.52 2.58 -5.49
C ASN A 154 -24.47 1.37 -5.65
N ASN A 155 -25.25 1.08 -4.60
CA ASN A 155 -26.15 -0.07 -4.57
C ASN A 155 -27.37 0.17 -5.46
N ILE A 156 -27.63 -0.74 -6.39
CA ILE A 156 -28.84 -0.74 -7.23
C ILE A 156 -29.95 -1.52 -6.51
N SER A 157 -29.65 -2.73 -6.06
CA SER A 157 -30.57 -3.62 -5.35
C SER A 157 -29.81 -4.67 -4.55
N ASN A 158 -30.45 -5.27 -3.54
CA ASN A 158 -29.94 -6.45 -2.84
C ASN A 158 -30.76 -7.68 -3.24
N LEU A 159 -30.06 -8.74 -3.67
CA LEU A 159 -30.66 -10.02 -4.02
C LEU A 159 -29.82 -11.16 -3.44
N ALA A 160 -30.44 -12.31 -3.18
CA ALA A 160 -29.69 -13.52 -2.86
C ALA A 160 -28.62 -13.79 -3.93
N LEU A 161 -27.42 -14.21 -3.53
CA LEU A 161 -26.23 -14.25 -4.38
C LEU A 161 -26.44 -14.98 -5.71
N GLY A 162 -27.15 -16.12 -5.71
CA GLY A 162 -27.47 -16.86 -6.93
C GLY A 162 -28.37 -16.12 -7.94
N LYS A 163 -29.16 -15.13 -7.49
CA LYS A 163 -30.01 -14.28 -8.35
C LYS A 163 -29.31 -12.99 -8.79
N ALA A 164 -28.27 -12.57 -8.05
CA ALA A 164 -27.57 -11.31 -8.31
C ALA A 164 -26.84 -11.31 -9.67
N ALA A 165 -26.21 -12.43 -10.03
CA ALA A 165 -25.49 -12.59 -11.31
C ALA A 165 -26.41 -12.40 -12.53
N THR A 166 -27.53 -13.13 -12.59
CA THR A 166 -28.49 -13.02 -13.71
C THR A 166 -29.12 -11.63 -13.78
N ARG A 167 -29.50 -11.05 -12.63
CA ARG A 167 -30.10 -9.71 -12.61
C ARG A 167 -29.12 -8.63 -13.09
N CYS A 168 -27.85 -8.72 -12.71
CA CYS A 168 -26.84 -7.75 -13.10
C CYS A 168 -26.47 -7.87 -14.60
N LEU A 169 -26.60 -9.06 -15.22
CA LEU A 169 -26.45 -9.19 -16.67
C LEU A 169 -27.57 -8.47 -17.42
N ALA A 170 -28.80 -8.60 -16.94
CA ALA A 170 -29.98 -7.99 -17.56
C ALA A 170 -30.14 -6.47 -17.27
N ASP A 171 -29.46 -5.93 -16.25
CA ASP A 171 -29.53 -4.51 -15.91
C ASP A 171 -28.36 -3.72 -16.53
N PRO A 172 -28.61 -2.82 -17.49
CA PRO A 172 -27.56 -2.03 -18.13
C PRO A 172 -26.86 -1.05 -17.17
N LYS A 173 -27.51 -0.68 -16.06
CA LYS A 173 -26.91 0.15 -15.00
C LYS A 173 -26.01 -0.67 -14.08
N CYS A 174 -26.15 -1.99 -14.07
CA CYS A 174 -25.33 -2.85 -13.22
C CYS A 174 -23.98 -3.15 -13.88
N LYS A 175 -22.92 -2.85 -13.13
CA LYS A 175 -21.55 -3.12 -13.54
C LYS A 175 -20.95 -4.31 -12.80
N GLY A 176 -21.44 -4.62 -11.60
CA GLY A 176 -20.99 -5.78 -10.84
C GLY A 176 -21.89 -6.05 -9.64
N PHE A 177 -21.56 -7.06 -8.85
CA PHE A 177 -22.24 -7.34 -7.58
C PHE A 177 -21.26 -7.93 -6.58
N ASN A 178 -21.60 -7.95 -5.30
CA ASN A 178 -20.75 -8.55 -4.28
C ASN A 178 -21.36 -9.85 -3.71
N SER A 179 -20.56 -10.63 -2.97
CA SER A 179 -21.02 -11.89 -2.35
C SER A 179 -22.09 -11.70 -1.28
N ALA A 180 -22.33 -10.47 -0.83
CA ALA A 180 -23.45 -10.10 0.03
C ALA A 180 -24.73 -9.74 -0.75
N GLY A 181 -24.73 -9.93 -2.08
CA GLY A 181 -25.92 -9.79 -2.91
C GLY A 181 -26.21 -8.39 -3.45
N TRP A 182 -25.33 -7.42 -3.17
CA TRP A 182 -25.52 -6.03 -3.59
C TRP A 182 -25.06 -5.84 -5.03
N LEU A 183 -26.00 -5.51 -5.92
CA LEU A 183 -25.70 -5.03 -7.28
C LEU A 183 -25.14 -3.62 -7.20
N LYS A 184 -24.09 -3.36 -7.98
CA LYS A 184 -23.35 -2.09 -8.00
C LYS A 184 -23.44 -1.45 -9.38
N SER A 185 -23.70 -0.15 -9.39
CA SER A 185 -23.61 0.67 -10.60
C SER A 185 -22.19 1.13 -10.94
N ALA A 186 -21.22 0.81 -10.08
CA ALA A 186 -19.82 1.15 -10.26
C ALA A 186 -18.91 -0.04 -9.90
N LEU A 187 -17.74 -0.11 -10.53
CA LEU A 187 -16.70 -1.11 -10.27
C LEU A 187 -15.57 -0.60 -9.38
N ALA A 188 -15.57 0.69 -9.12
CA ALA A 188 -14.55 1.38 -8.36
C ALA A 188 -15.18 2.55 -7.61
N PRO A 189 -14.57 2.98 -6.50
CA PRO A 189 -13.37 2.41 -5.90
C PRO A 189 -13.63 1.09 -5.17
N LEU A 190 -12.73 0.13 -5.35
CA LEU A 190 -12.71 -1.08 -4.53
C LEU A 190 -12.12 -0.74 -3.16
N VAL A 191 -12.90 -1.03 -2.12
CA VAL A 191 -12.44 -0.97 -0.74
C VAL A 191 -12.09 -2.37 -0.27
N GLN A 192 -11.06 -2.48 0.56
CA GLN A 192 -10.76 -3.74 1.22
C GLN A 192 -11.96 -4.12 2.10
N SER A 193 -12.55 -5.25 1.77
CA SER A 193 -13.72 -5.80 2.45
C SER A 193 -13.44 -7.28 2.60
N ARG A 194 -12.68 -7.61 3.66
CA ARG A 194 -12.16 -8.96 3.87
C ARG A 194 -13.33 -9.96 3.82
N GLY A 195 -13.19 -10.91 2.91
CA GLY A 195 -14.10 -11.96 2.57
C GLY A 195 -15.44 -11.55 1.93
N ILE A 196 -15.50 -10.35 1.38
CA ILE A 196 -16.40 -10.08 0.27
C ILE A 196 -15.71 -10.47 -1.03
N CYS A 197 -16.44 -11.17 -1.89
CA CYS A 197 -16.06 -11.36 -3.28
C CYS A 197 -16.82 -10.35 -4.11
N PHE A 198 -16.10 -9.54 -4.88
CA PHE A 198 -16.69 -8.62 -5.83
C PHE A 198 -16.62 -9.18 -7.24
N TYR A 199 -17.76 -9.27 -7.90
CA TYR A 199 -17.95 -9.82 -9.23
C TYR A 199 -18.16 -8.67 -10.21
N THR A 200 -17.19 -8.48 -11.11
CA THR A 200 -17.20 -7.46 -12.15
C THR A 200 -17.73 -8.07 -13.44
N LYS A 201 -18.74 -7.45 -14.05
CA LYS A 201 -19.31 -7.88 -15.32
C LYS A 201 -18.27 -7.72 -16.42
N ILE A 202 -18.08 -8.77 -17.22
CA ILE A 202 -17.20 -8.74 -18.39
C ILE A 202 -17.95 -7.99 -19.49
N ASP A 203 -17.45 -6.84 -19.93
CA ASP A 203 -17.97 -6.17 -21.13
C ASP A 203 -17.47 -6.95 -22.36
N GLU A 204 -18.38 -7.51 -23.16
CA GLU A 204 -18.07 -8.31 -24.37
C GLU A 204 -17.29 -7.54 -25.45
N SER A 205 -17.09 -6.23 -25.30
CA SER A 205 -16.22 -5.43 -26.18
C SER A 205 -14.73 -5.60 -25.86
N SER A 206 -14.38 -6.27 -24.77
CA SER A 206 -13.00 -6.60 -24.40
C SER A 206 -12.71 -8.08 -24.69
N PRO A 207 -11.60 -8.41 -25.38
CA PRO A 207 -11.28 -9.80 -25.67
C PRO A 207 -11.13 -10.59 -24.36
N PRO A 208 -11.58 -11.85 -24.31
CA PRO A 208 -11.50 -12.65 -23.10
C PRO A 208 -10.04 -12.76 -22.64
N PRO A 209 -9.77 -12.74 -21.32
CA PRO A 209 -8.45 -13.08 -20.83
C PRO A 209 -8.08 -14.47 -21.35
N PRO A 210 -6.82 -14.69 -21.80
CA PRO A 210 -6.42 -16.00 -22.29
C PRO A 210 -6.65 -17.03 -21.19
N SER A 211 -7.49 -18.01 -21.49
CA SER A 211 -7.66 -19.20 -20.66
C SER A 211 -6.29 -19.81 -20.38
N LEU A 212 -6.00 -20.11 -19.10
CA LEU A 212 -4.79 -20.80 -18.68
C LEU A 212 -4.82 -22.23 -19.24
N SER A 213 -4.44 -22.36 -20.51
CA SER A 213 -4.00 -23.63 -21.05
C SER A 213 -2.66 -23.99 -20.41
N PRO A 214 -2.39 -25.27 -20.10
CA PRO A 214 -1.10 -25.69 -19.60
C PRO A 214 0.00 -25.28 -20.60
N PRO A 215 1.19 -24.88 -20.12
CA PRO A 215 2.25 -24.39 -20.99
C PRO A 215 2.61 -25.48 -22.02
N PRO A 216 2.73 -25.15 -23.31
CA PRO A 216 3.24 -26.11 -24.29
C PRO A 216 4.68 -26.53 -23.90
N PRO A 217 5.08 -27.78 -24.19
CA PRO A 217 6.43 -28.22 -23.93
C PRO A 217 7.43 -27.28 -24.62
N LYS A 218 8.44 -26.83 -23.86
CA LYS A 218 9.45 -25.88 -24.34
C LYS A 218 10.06 -26.38 -25.65
N SER A 219 9.83 -25.64 -26.73
CA SER A 219 10.57 -25.83 -27.98
C SER A 219 12.06 -25.58 -27.72
N PRO A 220 12.96 -26.36 -28.35
CA PRO A 220 14.39 -26.10 -28.24
C PRO A 220 14.73 -24.69 -28.77
N PRO A 221 15.73 -24.02 -28.19
CA PRO A 221 16.10 -22.69 -28.62
C PRO A 221 16.53 -22.70 -30.10
N PRO A 222 16.19 -21.67 -30.88
CA PRO A 222 16.63 -21.58 -32.26
C PRO A 222 18.16 -21.43 -32.33
N PRO A 223 18.81 -21.93 -33.40
CA PRO A 223 20.24 -21.75 -33.59
C PRO A 223 20.59 -20.25 -33.65
N PRO A 224 21.79 -19.87 -33.21
CA PRO A 224 22.21 -18.48 -33.27
C PRO A 224 22.23 -17.98 -34.73
N PRO A 225 21.81 -16.73 -34.98
CA PRO A 225 21.83 -16.18 -36.33
C PRO A 225 23.26 -16.08 -36.86
N PRO A 226 23.47 -16.26 -38.18
CA PRO A 226 24.79 -16.11 -38.78
C PRO A 226 25.32 -14.69 -38.59
N SER A 227 26.64 -14.57 -38.39
CA SER A 227 27.32 -13.29 -38.22
C SER A 227 27.06 -12.38 -39.43
N PRO A 228 26.79 -11.08 -39.22
CA PRO A 228 26.52 -10.16 -40.31
C PRO A 228 27.78 -9.97 -41.17
N PRO A 229 27.63 -9.79 -42.50
CA PRO A 229 28.74 -9.47 -43.38
C PRO A 229 29.34 -8.08 -43.05
N PRO A 230 30.62 -7.85 -43.37
CA PRO A 230 31.26 -6.57 -43.13
C PRO A 230 30.54 -5.43 -43.89
N PRO A 231 30.47 -4.23 -43.30
CA PRO A 231 29.73 -3.12 -43.89
C PRO A 231 30.39 -2.65 -45.20
N ALA A 232 29.55 -2.43 -46.21
CA ALA A 232 29.97 -1.83 -47.48
C ALA A 232 30.47 -0.38 -47.28
N PRO A 233 31.42 0.10 -48.12
CA PRO A 233 31.88 1.48 -48.06
C PRO A 233 30.74 2.46 -48.35
N PRO A 234 30.72 3.64 -47.70
CA PRO A 234 29.63 4.59 -47.85
C PRO A 234 29.63 5.23 -49.25
N PRO A 235 28.45 5.45 -49.85
CA PRO A 235 28.33 6.16 -51.13
C PRO A 235 28.64 7.67 -50.96
N PRO A 236 29.02 8.36 -52.05
CA PRO A 236 29.33 9.78 -52.00
C PRO A 236 28.10 10.62 -51.64
N ARG A 237 28.31 11.61 -50.77
CA ARG A 237 27.32 12.58 -50.29
C ARG A 237 26.68 13.34 -51.46
N SER A 238 25.40 13.12 -51.68
CA SER A 238 24.51 14.04 -52.37
C SER A 238 23.91 15.05 -51.38
N SER A 239 23.82 16.30 -51.84
CA SER A 239 23.34 17.49 -51.12
C SER A 239 21.97 17.32 -50.44
N PRO A 240 21.68 18.07 -49.36
CA PRO A 240 20.47 17.86 -48.56
C PRO A 240 19.21 18.38 -49.27
N SER A 241 18.22 17.51 -49.45
CA SER A 241 16.84 17.92 -49.71
C SER A 241 16.19 18.46 -48.42
N PRO A 242 15.22 19.39 -48.51
CA PRO A 242 14.63 20.02 -47.34
C PRO A 242 13.80 19.02 -46.53
N ARG A 243 13.98 19.07 -45.21
CA ARG A 243 13.23 18.31 -44.21
C ARG A 243 11.72 18.57 -44.35
N PRO A 244 10.85 17.55 -44.34
CA PRO A 244 9.42 17.79 -44.19
C PRO A 244 9.16 18.41 -42.81
N SER A 245 8.36 19.47 -42.79
CA SER A 245 7.95 20.22 -41.61
C SER A 245 7.41 19.29 -40.51
N PRO A 246 7.71 19.54 -39.23
CA PRO A 246 7.06 18.83 -38.14
C PRO A 246 5.56 19.10 -38.18
N SER A 247 4.77 18.02 -38.19
CA SER A 247 3.33 18.09 -37.91
C SER A 247 3.12 18.84 -36.59
N PRO A 248 2.16 19.77 -36.50
CA PRO A 248 2.01 20.61 -35.32
C PRO A 248 1.75 19.72 -34.10
N SER A 249 2.67 19.81 -33.13
CA SER A 249 2.38 19.46 -31.75
C SER A 249 1.10 20.19 -31.34
N PRO A 250 0.16 19.57 -30.62
CA PRO A 250 -1.00 20.29 -30.11
C PRO A 250 -0.46 21.48 -29.31
N SER A 251 -0.83 22.66 -29.78
CA SER A 251 -0.52 23.94 -29.14
C SER A 251 -0.91 23.86 -27.66
N PRO A 252 -0.09 24.36 -26.72
CA PRO A 252 -0.55 24.49 -25.35
C PRO A 252 -1.80 25.37 -25.35
N SER A 253 -2.95 24.75 -25.05
CA SER A 253 -4.14 25.49 -24.63
C SER A 253 -3.73 26.49 -23.56
N PRO A 254 -4.32 27.71 -23.58
CA PRO A 254 -3.80 28.87 -22.89
C PRO A 254 -3.56 28.53 -21.44
N SER A 255 -2.36 28.89 -20.95
CA SER A 255 -1.94 28.73 -19.57
C SER A 255 -3.07 29.10 -18.63
N SER A 256 -3.82 28.10 -18.18
CA SER A 256 -4.59 28.18 -16.95
C SER A 256 -3.53 28.40 -15.90
N VAL A 257 -3.45 29.63 -15.41
CA VAL A 257 -2.62 30.02 -14.27
C VAL A 257 -2.83 28.96 -13.20
N ILE A 258 -1.84 28.09 -13.00
CA ILE A 258 -1.92 27.01 -12.01
C ILE A 258 -2.12 27.72 -10.67
N SER A 259 -3.27 27.50 -10.05
CA SER A 259 -3.53 28.07 -8.73
C SER A 259 -2.49 27.51 -7.78
N THR A 260 -1.80 28.40 -7.07
CA THR A 260 -0.79 27.96 -6.11
C THR A 260 -1.40 27.19 -4.95
N ALA A 261 -2.71 27.36 -4.62
CA ALA A 261 -3.40 26.61 -3.57
C ALA A 261 -2.49 26.33 -2.34
N GLY A 262 -1.92 27.38 -1.72
CA GLY A 262 -0.98 27.28 -0.58
C GLY A 262 0.41 26.70 -0.89
N CYS A 263 0.58 26.13 -2.07
CA CYS A 263 1.80 25.58 -2.66
C CYS A 263 2.42 26.57 -3.68
N PRO A 264 3.35 27.44 -3.26
CA PRO A 264 3.84 28.55 -4.07
C PRO A 264 4.56 28.11 -5.36
N ASP A 265 5.04 26.86 -5.41
CA ASP A 265 5.78 26.25 -6.51
C ASP A 265 4.99 25.13 -7.22
N ALA A 266 3.66 25.21 -7.25
CA ALA A 266 2.77 24.21 -7.88
C ALA A 266 3.15 23.82 -9.33
N ALA A 267 3.55 24.79 -10.17
CA ALA A 267 4.01 24.51 -11.53
C ALA A 267 5.31 23.67 -11.54
N ALA A 268 6.23 23.95 -10.61
CA ALA A 268 7.46 23.18 -10.45
C ALA A 268 7.18 21.78 -9.91
N VAL A 269 6.20 21.62 -9.02
CA VAL A 269 5.73 20.32 -8.53
C VAL A 269 5.25 19.44 -9.68
N LEU A 270 4.38 19.96 -10.56
CA LEU A 270 3.90 19.19 -11.72
C LEU A 270 5.04 18.85 -12.69
N ALA A 271 5.89 19.82 -13.01
CA ALA A 271 7.03 19.62 -13.88
C ALA A 271 7.99 18.54 -13.33
N GLN A 272 8.26 18.55 -12.04
CA GLN A 272 9.13 17.58 -11.38
C GLN A 272 8.52 16.17 -11.38
N HIS A 273 7.21 16.04 -11.11
CA HIS A 273 6.51 14.76 -11.25
C HIS A 273 6.66 14.21 -12.67
N ASN A 274 6.42 15.05 -13.68
CA ASN A 274 6.47 14.63 -15.08
C ASN A 274 7.91 14.29 -15.53
N ALA A 275 8.92 14.99 -15.04
CA ALA A 275 10.32 14.63 -15.27
C ALA A 275 10.66 13.25 -14.68
N TYR A 276 10.20 12.95 -13.46
CA TYR A 276 10.40 11.63 -12.88
C TYR A 276 9.61 10.55 -13.60
N ARG A 277 8.37 10.81 -14.00
CA ARG A 277 7.53 9.84 -14.75
C ARG A 277 8.11 9.51 -16.12
N ALA A 278 8.72 10.48 -16.80
CA ALA A 278 9.40 10.26 -18.07
C ALA A 278 10.53 9.23 -17.96
N ASN A 279 11.27 9.23 -16.84
CA ASN A 279 12.30 8.22 -16.57
C ASN A 279 11.73 6.81 -16.42
N HIS A 280 10.42 6.63 -16.26
CA HIS A 280 9.77 5.34 -16.00
C HIS A 280 8.76 4.97 -17.10
N SER A 281 8.84 5.55 -18.31
CA SER A 281 7.83 5.33 -19.37
C SER A 281 6.38 5.56 -18.93
N SER A 282 6.18 6.39 -17.90
CA SER A 282 4.87 6.77 -17.38
C SER A 282 4.45 8.08 -18.06
N PRO A 283 3.24 8.16 -18.65
CA PRO A 283 2.76 9.38 -19.30
C PRO A 283 2.74 10.58 -18.36
N ALA A 284 2.95 11.79 -18.88
CA ALA A 284 2.84 13.01 -18.09
C ALA A 284 1.43 13.16 -17.48
N MET A 285 1.35 13.64 -16.24
CA MET A 285 0.11 14.05 -15.60
C MET A 285 -0.24 15.49 -15.97
N VAL A 286 -1.52 15.83 -15.86
CA VAL A 286 -2.04 17.20 -15.95
C VAL A 286 -2.48 17.72 -14.58
N TRP A 287 -2.41 19.03 -14.37
CA TRP A 287 -2.89 19.63 -13.13
C TRP A 287 -4.42 19.57 -13.04
N ASP A 288 -4.93 19.27 -11.85
CA ASP A 288 -6.35 19.27 -11.54
C ASP A 288 -6.62 20.24 -10.38
N GLU A 289 -7.26 21.36 -10.73
CA GLU A 289 -7.60 22.44 -9.79
C GLU A 289 -8.56 21.98 -8.69
N THR A 290 -9.43 21.00 -8.95
CA THR A 290 -10.32 20.45 -7.93
C THR A 290 -9.52 19.63 -6.92
N LEU A 291 -8.60 18.78 -7.38
CA LEU A 291 -7.71 18.03 -6.48
C LEU A 291 -6.82 18.98 -5.66
N ALA A 292 -6.29 20.04 -6.28
CA ALA A 292 -5.46 21.03 -5.59
C ALA A 292 -6.22 21.75 -4.46
N LYS A 293 -7.44 22.21 -4.73
CA LYS A 293 -8.31 22.81 -3.71
C LYS A 293 -8.62 21.86 -2.56
N GLN A 294 -8.93 20.60 -2.87
CA GLN A 294 -9.21 19.61 -1.83
C GLN A 294 -7.96 19.24 -1.01
N ALA A 295 -6.81 19.15 -1.66
CA ALA A 295 -5.52 18.94 -0.99
C ALA A 295 -5.18 20.12 -0.07
N GLN A 296 -5.45 21.35 -0.50
CA GLN A 296 -5.25 22.55 0.31
C GLN A 296 -6.08 22.56 1.58
N VAL A 297 -7.38 22.25 1.48
CA VAL A 297 -8.27 22.16 2.66
C VAL A 297 -7.77 21.10 3.63
N TRP A 298 -7.29 19.96 3.11
CA TRP A 298 -6.73 18.91 3.95
C TRP A 298 -5.43 19.34 4.64
N ALA A 299 -4.51 19.99 3.91
CA ALA A 299 -3.28 20.52 4.47
C ALA A 299 -3.55 21.48 5.65
N GLN A 300 -4.53 22.38 5.52
CA GLN A 300 -4.95 23.29 6.60
C GLN A 300 -5.46 22.55 7.84
N GLY A 301 -6.22 21.47 7.65
CA GLY A 301 -6.70 20.63 8.74
C GLY A 301 -5.58 19.80 9.40
N LEU A 302 -4.50 19.51 8.69
CA LEU A 302 -3.34 18.80 9.20
C LEU A 302 -2.38 19.68 10.00
N THR A 303 -2.41 21.00 9.80
CA THR A 303 -1.59 21.97 10.55
C THR A 303 -2.29 22.52 11.80
N SER A 304 -3.58 22.21 12.02
CA SER A 304 -4.37 22.70 13.15
C SER A 304 -4.98 21.55 13.97
N PRO A 305 -4.89 21.56 15.32
CA PRO A 305 -4.16 22.51 16.18
C PRO A 305 -2.64 22.24 16.24
N THR A 306 -2.19 21.11 15.71
CA THR A 306 -0.78 20.69 15.65
C THR A 306 -0.52 20.06 14.30
N CYS A 307 0.73 20.12 13.82
CA CYS A 307 1.12 19.43 12.60
C CYS A 307 1.11 17.91 12.77
N ARG A 308 0.39 17.22 11.88
CA ARG A 308 0.38 15.75 11.81
C ARG A 308 0.34 15.28 10.36
N LEU A 309 0.76 14.05 10.15
CA LEU A 309 0.59 13.33 8.89
C LEU A 309 -0.51 12.30 9.07
N GLU A 310 -1.66 12.57 8.46
CA GLU A 310 -2.81 11.68 8.48
C GLU A 310 -3.49 11.73 7.11
N HIS A 311 -3.65 10.55 6.50
CA HIS A 311 -4.30 10.46 5.19
C HIS A 311 -5.79 10.79 5.28
N ALA A 312 -6.30 11.48 4.27
CA ALA A 312 -7.72 11.66 4.12
C ALA A 312 -8.40 10.31 3.85
N THR A 313 -9.63 10.14 4.36
CA THR A 313 -10.50 9.05 3.91
C THR A 313 -10.95 9.35 2.48
N SER A 314 -10.15 8.92 1.50
CA SER A 314 -10.46 9.13 0.08
C SER A 314 -11.51 8.15 -0.44
N GLY A 315 -11.63 6.99 0.22
CA GLY A 315 -12.40 5.87 -0.27
C GLY A 315 -11.92 5.36 -1.63
N GLY A 316 -10.73 5.74 -2.12
CA GLY A 316 -10.20 5.41 -3.45
C GLY A 316 -10.53 6.42 -4.55
N GLN A 317 -11.18 7.54 -4.24
CA GLN A 317 -11.46 8.62 -5.19
C GLN A 317 -10.19 9.33 -5.69
N PHE A 318 -9.13 9.29 -4.88
CA PHE A 318 -7.81 9.80 -5.17
C PHE A 318 -6.76 9.02 -4.37
N GLY A 319 -5.55 8.93 -4.92
CA GLY A 319 -4.33 8.61 -4.16
C GLY A 319 -3.83 9.86 -3.43
N GLU A 320 -2.99 9.71 -2.42
CA GLU A 320 -2.51 10.84 -1.63
C GLU A 320 -1.08 10.60 -1.14
N ASN A 321 -0.22 11.61 -1.31
CA ASN A 321 1.08 11.68 -0.65
C ASN A 321 1.08 12.87 0.30
N LEU A 322 1.71 12.70 1.46
CA LEU A 322 1.84 13.73 2.49
C LEU A 322 3.32 13.98 2.80
N TYR A 323 3.65 15.21 3.17
CA TYR A 323 4.99 15.59 3.58
C TYR A 323 4.92 16.66 4.67
N LEU A 324 5.73 16.49 5.72
CA LEU A 324 5.84 17.41 6.84
C LEU A 324 7.25 18.00 6.87
N THR A 325 7.35 19.29 7.11
CA THR A 325 8.62 19.97 7.38
C THR A 325 8.48 20.96 8.53
N PHE A 326 9.59 21.20 9.24
CA PHE A 326 9.71 22.19 10.32
C PHE A 326 10.52 23.43 9.88
N GLY A 327 10.69 23.60 8.57
CA GLY A 327 11.43 24.71 7.97
C GLY A 327 10.64 25.39 6.87
N SER A 328 11.34 26.13 6.00
CA SER A 328 10.72 26.83 4.88
C SER A 328 9.96 25.87 3.96
N LEU A 329 8.68 26.18 3.72
CA LEU A 329 7.82 25.41 2.84
C LEU A 329 8.27 25.53 1.37
N LYS A 330 8.64 24.40 0.77
CA LYS A 330 8.81 24.23 -0.68
C LYS A 330 8.14 22.92 -1.07
N CYS A 331 7.05 22.96 -1.83
CA CYS A 331 6.36 21.73 -2.17
C CYS A 331 7.20 20.81 -3.05
N ASN A 332 8.07 21.37 -3.89
CA ASN A 332 8.91 20.57 -4.77
C ASN A 332 9.92 19.69 -3.99
N ASP A 333 10.27 20.06 -2.76
CA ASP A 333 11.13 19.23 -1.90
C ASP A 333 10.38 17.96 -1.41
N ALA A 334 9.05 18.03 -1.28
CA ALA A 334 8.23 16.84 -1.03
C ALA A 334 8.34 15.84 -2.18
N VAL A 335 8.26 16.31 -3.43
CA VAL A 335 8.33 15.45 -4.63
C VAL A 335 9.69 14.75 -4.73
N LYS A 336 10.79 15.47 -4.45
CA LYS A 336 12.13 14.87 -4.42
C LYS A 336 12.26 13.81 -3.34
N THR A 337 11.70 14.08 -2.16
CA THR A 337 11.72 13.14 -1.02
C THR A 337 10.96 11.87 -1.37
N TRP A 338 9.72 12.00 -1.85
CA TRP A 338 8.89 10.88 -2.27
C TRP A 338 9.53 10.05 -3.37
N TYR A 339 10.11 10.69 -4.40
CA TYR A 339 10.79 9.95 -5.47
C TYR A 339 12.06 9.25 -4.98
N GLY A 340 12.77 9.81 -4.00
CA GLY A 340 13.98 9.24 -3.41
C GLY A 340 13.80 7.84 -2.82
N GLU A 341 12.57 7.47 -2.46
CA GLU A 341 12.20 6.14 -1.98
C GLU A 341 12.44 5.02 -3.01
N ILE A 342 12.64 5.35 -4.29
CA ILE A 342 13.05 4.39 -5.33
C ILE A 342 14.26 3.54 -4.92
N ARG A 343 15.16 4.10 -4.08
CA ARG A 343 16.35 3.40 -3.55
C ARG A 343 16.01 2.15 -2.74
N SER A 344 14.81 2.11 -2.18
CA SER A 344 14.30 1.01 -1.35
C SER A 344 13.29 0.13 -2.11
N TYR A 345 12.97 0.46 -3.37
CA TYR A 345 12.01 -0.27 -4.18
C TYR A 345 12.70 -1.39 -4.98
N LYS A 346 12.16 -2.60 -4.91
CA LYS A 346 12.67 -3.76 -5.64
C LYS A 346 11.83 -4.00 -6.91
N PHE A 347 12.45 -3.87 -8.08
CA PHE A 347 11.84 -4.23 -9.36
C PHE A 347 11.98 -5.73 -9.58
N THR A 348 10.97 -6.50 -9.18
CA THR A 348 10.97 -7.98 -9.25
C THR A 348 9.81 -8.51 -10.07
N ASP A 349 9.74 -9.84 -10.23
CA ASP A 349 8.61 -10.50 -10.86
C ASP A 349 7.31 -10.47 -10.05
N ASN A 350 7.42 -10.34 -8.71
CA ASN A 350 6.30 -10.24 -7.78
C ASN A 350 6.39 -8.92 -6.98
N PRO A 351 6.25 -7.77 -7.65
CA PRO A 351 6.65 -6.48 -7.11
C PRO A 351 5.79 -5.99 -5.94
N TRP A 352 4.54 -6.43 -5.79
CA TRP A 352 3.76 -6.14 -4.58
C TRP A 352 4.24 -7.03 -3.43
N THR A 353 4.30 -8.34 -3.63
CA THR A 353 4.70 -9.31 -2.60
C THR A 353 6.07 -8.99 -2.02
N ASP A 354 7.06 -8.70 -2.87
CA ASP A 354 8.45 -8.52 -2.44
C ASP A 354 8.71 -7.17 -1.77
N ASN A 355 7.79 -6.22 -1.93
CA ASN A 355 7.89 -4.88 -1.38
C ASN A 355 6.86 -4.58 -0.28
N GLN A 356 5.85 -5.44 -0.08
CA GLN A 356 4.72 -5.20 0.84
C GLN A 356 5.18 -4.87 2.27
N ALA A 357 6.17 -5.60 2.78
CA ALA A 357 6.70 -5.39 4.13
C ALA A 357 7.38 -4.01 4.30
N ASN A 358 7.86 -3.41 3.21
CA ASN A 358 8.52 -2.11 3.20
C ASN A 358 7.60 -0.99 2.67
N PHE A 359 6.31 -1.25 2.46
CA PHE A 359 5.45 -0.36 1.69
C PHE A 359 5.35 1.06 2.28
N GLY A 360 5.44 1.19 3.60
CA GLY A 360 5.48 2.50 4.27
C GLY A 360 6.66 3.40 3.87
N ASN A 361 7.73 2.84 3.31
CA ASN A 361 8.93 3.58 2.88
C ASN A 361 9.06 3.72 1.36
N ILE A 362 8.10 3.21 0.58
CA ILE A 362 8.13 3.22 -0.90
C ILE A 362 6.82 3.67 -1.54
N GLY A 363 5.74 3.75 -0.75
CA GLY A 363 4.40 4.04 -1.25
C GLY A 363 4.29 5.42 -1.89
N HIS A 364 5.12 6.38 -1.47
CA HIS A 364 5.11 7.70 -2.08
C HIS A 364 5.78 7.66 -3.46
N PHE A 365 6.93 6.98 -3.60
CA PHE A 365 7.57 6.78 -4.91
C PHE A 365 6.62 6.08 -5.89
N THR A 366 6.01 4.97 -5.49
CA THR A 366 5.17 4.17 -6.39
C THR A 366 3.95 4.96 -6.85
N GLN A 367 3.41 5.85 -6.01
CA GLN A 367 2.34 6.78 -6.41
C GLN A 367 2.83 7.85 -7.39
N VAL A 368 4.02 8.45 -7.17
CA VAL A 368 4.58 9.47 -8.08
C VAL A 368 4.71 8.92 -9.51
N VAL A 369 5.22 7.70 -9.65
CA VAL A 369 5.46 7.08 -10.96
C VAL A 369 4.30 6.23 -11.49
N TRP A 370 3.18 6.12 -10.74
CA TRP A 370 2.06 5.24 -11.08
C TRP A 370 1.50 5.55 -12.47
N LYS A 371 1.75 4.66 -13.45
CA LYS A 371 1.47 4.89 -14.87
C LYS A 371 0.04 5.35 -15.14
N SER A 372 -0.94 4.70 -14.50
CA SER A 372 -2.36 4.98 -14.74
C SER A 372 -2.89 6.25 -14.04
N SER A 373 -2.13 6.89 -13.14
CA SER A 373 -2.51 8.19 -12.59
C SER A 373 -2.26 9.27 -13.65
N THR A 374 -3.30 10.02 -13.99
CA THR A 374 -3.30 10.98 -15.11
C THR A 374 -3.44 12.43 -14.66
N THR A 375 -4.01 12.68 -13.48
CA THR A 375 -4.15 14.03 -12.93
C THR A 375 -3.57 14.15 -11.54
N LEU A 376 -3.05 15.34 -11.24
CA LEU A 376 -2.39 15.70 -9.99
C LEU A 376 -2.92 17.06 -9.50
N GLY A 377 -3.18 17.18 -8.20
CA GLY A 377 -3.37 18.48 -7.58
C GLY A 377 -2.79 18.48 -6.18
N CYS A 378 -2.07 19.55 -5.83
CA CYS A 378 -1.43 19.68 -4.53
C CYS A 378 -1.84 20.96 -3.81
N GLY A 379 -1.77 20.92 -2.49
CA GLY A 379 -1.89 22.08 -1.63
C GLY A 379 -0.97 21.98 -0.43
N ALA A 380 -0.71 23.11 0.22
CA ALA A 380 0.13 23.17 1.39
C ALA A 380 -0.33 24.22 2.40
N ALA A 381 -0.08 23.95 3.67
CA ALA A 381 -0.38 24.87 4.75
C ALA A 381 0.78 24.93 5.74
N THR A 382 0.91 26.07 6.40
CA THR A 382 1.81 26.28 7.54
C THR A 382 0.95 26.51 8.77
N ASP A 383 1.38 26.01 9.92
CA ASP A 383 0.72 26.29 11.19
C ASP A 383 0.75 27.79 11.53
N ALA A 384 -0.10 28.21 12.46
CA ALA A 384 -0.20 29.61 12.85
C ALA A 384 1.12 30.16 13.45
N GLY A 385 1.94 29.29 14.05
CA GLY A 385 3.24 29.65 14.62
C GLY A 385 4.38 29.73 13.60
N GLY A 386 4.17 29.31 12.34
CA GLY A 386 5.23 29.24 11.34
C GLY A 386 6.28 28.15 11.62
N SER A 387 6.00 27.25 12.56
CA SER A 387 6.93 26.23 13.06
C SER A 387 6.94 24.96 12.21
N CYS A 388 5.85 24.69 11.48
CA CYS A 388 5.72 23.50 10.66
C CYS A 388 4.78 23.71 9.46
N ALA A 389 5.05 22.98 8.38
CA ALA A 389 4.24 23.00 7.17
C ALA A 389 3.97 21.60 6.65
N VAL A 390 2.78 21.41 6.09
CA VAL A 390 2.32 20.15 5.50
C VAL A 390 2.02 20.36 4.02
N VAL A 391 2.55 19.49 3.17
CA VAL A 391 2.22 19.39 1.74
C VAL A 391 1.38 18.15 1.51
N VAL A 392 0.31 18.31 0.74
CA VAL A 392 -0.61 17.23 0.34
C VAL A 392 -0.66 17.24 -1.18
N CYS A 393 -0.39 16.09 -1.82
CA CYS A 393 -0.61 15.90 -3.25
C CYS A 393 -1.60 14.76 -3.48
N ARG A 394 -2.60 14.99 -4.33
CA ARG A 394 -3.62 14.01 -4.69
C ARG A 394 -3.54 13.61 -6.15
N TYR A 395 -3.75 12.33 -6.39
CA TYR A 395 -3.56 11.69 -7.70
C TYR A 395 -4.86 11.05 -8.15
N LYS A 396 -5.21 11.18 -9.42
CA LYS A 396 -6.37 10.49 -9.99
C LYS A 396 -6.06 9.89 -11.37
N PRO A 397 -6.50 8.66 -11.65
CA PRO A 397 -6.92 7.62 -10.72
C PRO A 397 -5.89 7.36 -9.59
N ALA A 398 -6.36 6.84 -8.45
CA ALA A 398 -5.51 6.48 -7.32
C ALA A 398 -4.51 5.38 -7.73
N GLY A 399 -3.28 5.49 -7.23
CA GLY A 399 -2.26 4.46 -7.40
C GLY A 399 -2.29 3.41 -6.30
N ASN A 400 -1.21 2.63 -6.22
CA ASN A 400 -0.93 1.73 -5.09
C ASN A 400 -2.00 0.65 -4.84
N VAL A 401 -2.63 0.15 -5.91
CA VAL A 401 -3.53 -1.00 -5.82
C VAL A 401 -2.72 -2.25 -5.46
N ALA A 402 -3.04 -2.85 -4.30
CA ALA A 402 -2.28 -3.92 -3.64
C ALA A 402 -2.31 -5.28 -4.36
N ALA A 403 -1.72 -5.37 -5.56
CA ALA A 403 -1.51 -6.63 -6.25
C ALA A 403 -0.30 -6.59 -7.20
N ASN A 404 0.34 -7.75 -7.40
CA ASN A 404 1.51 -7.87 -8.28
C ASN A 404 1.23 -7.40 -9.70
N SER A 405 0.07 -7.76 -10.27
CA SER A 405 -0.35 -7.36 -11.62
C SER A 405 -0.43 -5.84 -11.79
N PHE A 406 -1.02 -5.15 -10.81
CA PHE A 406 -1.14 -3.69 -10.82
C PHE A 406 0.22 -3.01 -10.69
N PHE A 407 1.07 -3.46 -9.77
CA PHE A 407 2.42 -2.91 -9.62
C PHE A 407 3.28 -3.14 -10.86
N LYS A 408 3.24 -4.34 -11.46
CA LYS A 408 3.97 -4.65 -12.71
C LYS A 408 3.54 -3.74 -13.87
N ALA A 409 2.25 -3.42 -13.96
CA ALA A 409 1.71 -2.57 -15.01
C ALA A 409 1.98 -1.06 -14.78
N ASN A 410 2.19 -0.63 -13.54
CA ASN A 410 2.18 0.79 -13.18
C ASN A 410 3.49 1.35 -12.60
N VAL A 411 4.37 0.50 -12.08
CA VAL A 411 5.66 0.91 -11.51
C VAL A 411 6.77 0.29 -12.37
N LEU A 412 7.05 0.93 -13.50
CA LEU A 412 8.01 0.45 -14.49
C LEU A 412 9.45 0.80 -14.05
N PRO A 413 10.47 0.02 -14.45
CA PRO A 413 11.87 0.36 -14.20
C PRO A 413 12.29 1.64 -14.94
N ARG A 414 13.44 2.19 -14.54
CA ARG A 414 14.01 3.36 -15.23
C ARG A 414 14.47 2.98 -16.64
N ILE A 415 14.22 3.86 -17.62
CA ILE A 415 14.75 3.76 -18.98
C ILE A 415 16.18 4.28 -19.10
#